data_AF-A0A3B1DZL3-F1
#
_entry.id   AF-A0A3B1DZL3-F1
#
_cell.length_a   1.000
_cell.length_b   1.000
_cell.length_c   1.000
_cell.angle_alpha   90.00
_cell.angle_beta   90.00
_cell.angle_gamma   90.00
#
_symmetry.space_group_name_H-M   'P 1'
#
loop_
_entity.id
_entity.type
_entity.pdbx_description
1 polymer ?
#
loop_
_entity_poly.entity_id
_entity_poly.type
_entity_poly.pdbx_seq_one_letter_code
_entity_poly.pdbx_strand_id
1 'polypeptide(L)'
;MMFSSREQSSSASNTVLEKQRVHRRQAFTLIEIMVVITIIALLIGLLIPAVQAVMANVRVARVRSEISQLEDALADFKAANGVYPPSSITLHKTKAGWDGDQASKAKLLQVWPDFDLNSTSGFWADGTTLNGAECLIFFLGGVEKTAGSKNLVGFSSDTSNPFDSNGSNRKGPYFEFDTGRLIQTQTGIYTYNDSMPGQTAPFVYANSSEGRGYKISDVSAYLSAGPYRQANGSYWKKESIQIIAPGFDFTYGTGGTFNPDASDGGLGTRQATEGDNITNFHDSQLKP
;
A
#
# COMPACT_ATOMS: atom_id res chain seq x y z
N MET A 1 90.92 47.48 -41.89
CA MET A 1 91.09 48.03 -40.52
C MET A 1 90.66 46.93 -39.57
N MET A 2 91.47 46.49 -38.58
CA MET A 2 91.62 47.11 -37.23
C MET A 2 90.24 47.27 -36.55
N PHE A 3 89.93 46.91 -35.29
CA PHE A 3 90.66 46.45 -34.08
C PHE A 3 89.59 45.85 -33.10
N SER A 4 89.83 45.12 -31.98
CA SER A 4 91.02 44.56 -31.29
C SER A 4 90.59 43.38 -30.36
N SER A 5 91.46 42.95 -29.42
CA SER A 5 91.25 41.91 -28.38
C SER A 5 90.36 42.32 -27.18
N ARG A 6 90.17 41.35 -26.25
CA ARG A 6 89.68 41.41 -24.84
C ARG A 6 88.16 41.22 -24.63
N GLU A 7 87.68 40.60 -23.54
CA GLU A 7 88.36 39.90 -22.42
C GLU A 7 87.47 38.79 -21.83
N GLN A 8 88.05 37.87 -21.04
CA GLN A 8 87.28 36.97 -20.19
C GLN A 8 86.68 37.75 -19.01
N SER A 9 85.46 37.43 -18.60
CA SER A 9 85.03 37.70 -17.22
C SER A 9 84.17 36.56 -16.67
N SER A 10 84.50 36.19 -15.44
CA SER A 10 83.92 35.10 -14.67
C SER A 10 82.51 35.45 -14.16
N SER A 11 81.64 34.45 -14.10
CA SER A 11 80.49 34.46 -13.18
C SER A 11 80.26 33.05 -12.63
N ALA A 12 80.66 32.84 -11.38
CA ALA A 12 80.53 31.55 -10.70
C ALA A 12 79.12 31.38 -10.12
N SER A 13 78.30 30.54 -10.76
CA SER A 13 77.00 30.13 -10.22
C SER A 13 77.17 29.01 -9.19
N ASN A 14 77.07 29.35 -7.91
CA ASN A 14 76.99 28.38 -6.81
C ASN A 14 75.61 27.69 -6.81
N THR A 15 75.50 26.52 -7.42
CA THR A 15 74.31 25.66 -7.33
C THR A 15 74.29 24.89 -6.01
N VAL A 16 73.44 25.32 -5.09
CA VAL A 16 73.11 24.57 -3.87
C VAL A 16 72.40 23.28 -4.26
N LEU A 17 73.01 22.12 -3.96
CA LEU A 17 72.41 20.81 -4.21
C LEU A 17 71.32 20.52 -3.16
N GLU A 18 70.09 20.94 -3.46
CA GLU A 18 68.94 20.60 -2.64
C GLU A 18 68.64 19.09 -2.70
N LYS A 19 68.83 18.42 -1.57
CA LYS A 19 68.72 16.96 -1.44
C LYS A 19 67.25 16.53 -1.42
N GLN A 20 66.62 16.45 -2.61
CA GLN A 20 65.26 15.93 -2.77
C GLN A 20 65.12 14.55 -2.12
N ARG A 21 64.36 14.49 -1.02
CA ARG A 21 64.02 13.23 -0.36
C ARG A 21 62.97 12.49 -1.20
N VAL A 22 63.43 11.55 -2.02
CA VAL A 22 62.56 10.58 -2.71
C VAL A 22 61.74 9.84 -1.65
N HIS A 23 60.47 10.21 -1.54
CA HIS A 23 59.51 9.46 -0.72
C HIS A 23 59.32 8.09 -1.38
N ARG A 24 59.89 7.06 -0.75
CA ARG A 24 59.60 5.66 -1.12
C ARG A 24 58.11 5.45 -0.95
N ARG A 25 57.37 5.34 -2.06
CA ARG A 25 55.99 4.84 -2.04
C ARG A 25 56.03 3.44 -1.43
N GLN A 26 55.41 3.28 -0.27
CA GLN A 26 55.24 1.97 0.35
C GLN A 26 54.29 1.16 -0.55
N ALA A 27 54.78 0.04 -1.09
CA ALA A 27 53.96 -0.90 -1.80
C ALA A 27 53.29 -1.82 -0.76
N PHE A 28 51.96 -1.96 -0.83
CA PHE A 28 51.23 -2.89 0.03
C PHE A 28 51.71 -4.32 -0.18
N THR A 29 51.88 -5.06 0.91
CA THR A 29 52.18 -6.48 0.87
C THR A 29 50.93 -7.29 0.54
N LEU A 30 51.12 -8.46 -0.09
CA LEU A 30 50.03 -9.39 -0.38
C LEU A 30 49.31 -9.83 0.91
N ILE A 31 50.04 -9.94 2.02
CA ILE A 31 49.52 -10.33 3.34
C ILE A 31 48.59 -9.26 3.91
N GLU A 32 48.95 -7.97 3.83
CA GLU A 32 48.08 -6.88 4.27
C GLU A 32 46.74 -6.88 3.52
N ILE A 33 46.76 -7.07 2.19
CA ILE A 33 45.53 -7.18 1.40
C ILE A 33 44.76 -8.46 1.76
N MET A 34 45.43 -9.60 1.96
CA MET A 34 44.78 -10.87 2.33
C MET A 34 44.06 -10.79 3.68
N VAL A 35 44.65 -10.12 4.68
CA VAL A 35 44.04 -9.92 6.00
C VAL A 35 42.86 -8.95 5.90
N VAL A 36 42.96 -7.89 5.09
CA VAL A 36 41.84 -6.94 4.90
C VAL A 36 40.65 -7.62 4.23
N ILE A 37 40.84 -8.42 3.17
CA ILE A 37 39.71 -9.09 2.50
C ILE A 37 39.08 -10.19 3.37
N THR A 38 39.85 -10.89 4.20
CA THR A 38 39.27 -11.91 5.12
C THR A 38 38.46 -11.28 6.24
N ILE A 39 38.90 -10.14 6.79
CA ILE A 39 38.12 -9.36 7.76
C ILE A 39 36.82 -8.83 7.11
N ILE A 40 36.89 -8.25 5.92
CA ILE A 40 35.69 -7.75 5.20
C ILE A 40 34.71 -8.89 4.92
N ALA A 41 35.18 -10.05 4.45
CA ALA A 41 34.34 -11.21 4.19
C ALA A 41 33.64 -11.74 5.45
N LEU A 42 34.35 -11.77 6.59
CA LEU A 42 33.79 -12.17 7.88
C LEU A 42 32.74 -11.17 8.38
N LEU A 43 33.00 -9.86 8.26
CA LEU A 43 32.05 -8.82 8.65
C LEU A 43 30.77 -8.88 7.80
N ILE A 44 30.88 -9.01 6.47
CA ILE A 44 29.73 -9.16 5.57
C ILE A 44 28.96 -10.44 5.86
N GLY A 45 29.65 -11.57 6.09
CA GLY A 45 29.03 -12.86 6.41
C GLY A 45 28.15 -12.83 7.66
N LEU A 46 28.54 -12.05 8.68
CA LEU A 46 27.74 -11.83 9.89
C LEU A 46 26.58 -10.84 9.69
N LEU A 47 26.71 -9.91 8.73
CA LEU A 47 25.72 -8.86 8.47
C LEU A 47 24.49 -9.35 7.70
N ILE A 48 24.67 -10.22 6.70
CA ILE A 48 23.59 -10.71 5.81
C ILE A 48 22.37 -11.25 6.57
N PRO A 49 22.48 -12.18 7.55
CA PRO A 49 21.30 -12.72 8.23
C PRO A 49 20.54 -11.66 9.05
N ALA A 50 21.25 -10.70 9.66
CA ALA A 50 20.64 -9.62 10.44
C ALA A 50 19.81 -8.67 9.55
N VAL A 51 20.26 -8.40 8.32
CA VAL A 51 19.54 -7.55 7.36
C VAL A 51 18.17 -8.13 7.01
N GLN A 52 18.02 -9.46 6.89
CA GLN A 52 16.74 -10.06 6.49
C GLN A 52 15.62 -9.82 7.52
N ALA A 53 15.92 -9.95 8.81
CA ALA A 53 14.96 -9.67 9.89
C ALA A 53 14.54 -8.18 9.91
N VAL A 54 15.49 -7.27 9.67
CA VAL A 54 15.19 -5.83 9.54
C VAL A 54 14.29 -5.56 8.32
N MET A 55 14.58 -6.19 7.18
CA MET A 55 13.78 -6.03 5.96
C MET A 55 12.36 -6.58 6.09
N ALA A 56 12.17 -7.67 6.86
CA ALA A 56 10.83 -8.16 7.20
C ALA A 56 10.04 -7.10 8.00
N ASN A 57 10.64 -6.54 9.06
CA ASN A 57 10.01 -5.49 9.86
C ASN A 57 9.71 -4.23 9.04
N VAL A 58 10.58 -3.85 8.09
CA VAL A 58 10.34 -2.72 7.17
C VAL A 58 9.15 -2.97 6.24
N ARG A 59 8.95 -4.20 5.75
CA ARG A 59 7.77 -4.57 4.93
C ARG A 59 6.48 -4.46 5.75
N VAL A 60 6.46 -5.01 6.96
CA VAL A 60 5.32 -4.91 7.90
C VAL A 60 5.02 -3.44 8.22
N ALA A 61 6.03 -2.63 8.52
CA ALA A 61 5.88 -1.20 8.79
C ALA A 61 5.31 -0.44 7.58
N ARG A 62 5.71 -0.79 6.35
CA ARG A 62 5.13 -0.21 5.13
C ARG A 62 3.66 -0.55 4.97
N VAL A 63 3.28 -1.82 5.12
CA VAL A 63 1.86 -2.25 5.02
C VAL A 63 1.02 -1.58 6.12
N ARG A 64 1.53 -1.44 7.35
CA ARG A 64 0.84 -0.68 8.41
C ARG A 64 0.67 0.80 8.09
N SER A 65 1.70 1.45 7.55
CA SER A 65 1.63 2.86 7.14
C SER A 65 0.59 3.05 6.02
N GLU A 66 0.50 2.10 5.09
CA GLU A 66 -0.50 2.09 4.01
C GLU A 66 -1.92 1.86 4.55
N ILE A 67 -2.09 0.91 5.50
CA ILE A 67 -3.37 0.71 6.21
C ILE A 67 -3.79 1.99 6.95
N SER A 68 -2.88 2.69 7.63
CA SER A 68 -3.18 3.96 8.29
C SER A 68 -3.64 5.03 7.30
N GLN A 69 -2.94 5.18 6.16
CA GLN A 69 -3.35 6.13 5.11
C GLN A 69 -4.70 5.77 4.48
N LEU A 70 -5.04 4.48 4.39
CA LEU A 70 -6.38 4.03 3.99
C LEU A 70 -7.44 4.31 5.07
N GLU A 71 -7.13 4.17 6.36
CA GLU A 71 -8.03 4.60 7.45
C GLU A 71 -8.30 6.11 7.39
N ASP A 72 -7.25 6.92 7.19
CA ASP A 72 -7.36 8.37 7.07
C ASP A 72 -8.22 8.76 5.84
N ALA A 73 -7.97 8.17 4.67
CA ALA A 73 -8.77 8.39 3.47
C ALA A 73 -10.25 7.97 3.63
N LEU A 74 -10.52 6.91 4.40
CA LEU A 74 -11.88 6.50 4.76
C LEU A 74 -12.54 7.46 5.74
N ALA A 75 -11.77 8.05 6.66
CA ALA A 75 -12.25 9.09 7.57
C ALA A 75 -12.58 10.38 6.80
N ASP A 76 -11.75 10.79 5.84
CA ASP A 76 -12.00 11.93 4.95
C ASP A 76 -13.22 11.70 4.05
N PHE A 77 -13.37 10.49 3.48
CA PHE A 77 -14.59 10.11 2.75
C PHE A 77 -15.82 10.24 3.66
N LYS A 78 -15.75 9.74 4.90
CA LYS A 78 -16.85 9.85 5.86
C LYS A 78 -17.13 11.30 6.26
N ALA A 79 -16.12 12.14 6.42
CA ALA A 79 -16.28 13.56 6.72
C ALA A 79 -16.99 14.30 5.56
N ALA A 80 -16.69 13.93 4.31
CA ALA A 80 -17.29 14.54 3.12
C ALA A 80 -18.71 14.03 2.80
N ASN A 81 -19.03 12.76 3.10
CA ASN A 81 -20.28 12.10 2.67
C ASN A 81 -21.17 11.62 3.84
N GLY A 82 -20.78 11.91 5.09
CA GLY A 82 -21.48 11.50 6.32
C GLY A 82 -21.28 10.03 6.72
N VAL A 83 -21.02 9.13 5.76
CA VAL A 83 -20.90 7.67 5.98
C VAL A 83 -19.60 7.08 5.45
N TYR A 84 -19.15 5.98 6.06
CA TYR A 84 -18.10 5.14 5.47
C TYR A 84 -18.59 4.46 4.19
N PRO A 85 -17.72 4.21 3.19
CA PRO A 85 -18.06 3.42 2.00
C PRO A 85 -18.73 2.09 2.35
N PRO A 86 -19.79 1.66 1.65
CA PRO A 86 -20.40 0.37 1.89
C PRO A 86 -19.39 -0.77 1.59
N SER A 87 -19.47 -1.87 2.34
CA SER A 87 -18.65 -3.08 2.09
C SER A 87 -19.22 -3.99 0.99
N SER A 88 -20.41 -3.70 0.48
CA SER A 88 -20.94 -4.28 -0.75
C SER A 88 -22.02 -3.39 -1.34
N ILE A 89 -22.08 -3.28 -2.67
CA ILE A 89 -23.12 -2.56 -3.41
C ILE A 89 -23.30 -3.16 -4.80
N THR A 90 -24.55 -3.30 -5.27
CA THR A 90 -24.87 -3.62 -6.67
C THR A 90 -25.00 -2.34 -7.46
N LEU A 91 -24.23 -2.19 -8.53
CA LEU A 91 -24.31 -1.04 -9.43
C LEU A 91 -25.20 -1.36 -10.63
N HIS A 92 -26.20 -0.51 -10.87
CA HIS A 92 -27.10 -0.61 -12.00
C HIS A 92 -26.93 0.55 -12.99
N LYS A 93 -27.26 0.30 -14.25
CA LYS A 93 -27.32 1.28 -15.35
C LYS A 93 -28.73 1.68 -15.74
N THR A 94 -29.73 1.07 -15.10
CA THR A 94 -31.15 1.31 -15.40
C THR A 94 -31.90 1.64 -14.13
N LYS A 95 -32.86 2.56 -14.24
CA LYS A 95 -33.78 2.89 -13.14
C LYS A 95 -34.54 1.66 -12.64
N ALA A 96 -34.90 0.74 -13.54
CA ALA A 96 -35.56 -0.52 -13.20
C ALA A 96 -34.66 -1.43 -12.33
N GLY A 97 -33.36 -1.51 -12.63
CA GLY A 97 -32.39 -2.22 -11.79
C GLY A 97 -32.30 -1.61 -10.38
N TRP A 98 -32.15 -0.29 -10.30
CA TRP A 98 -32.13 0.43 -9.02
C TRP A 98 -33.43 0.29 -8.22
N ASP A 99 -34.58 0.28 -8.89
CA ASP A 99 -35.87 0.06 -8.22
C ASP A 99 -36.07 -1.42 -7.80
N GLY A 100 -35.31 -2.36 -8.36
CA GLY A 100 -35.20 -3.75 -7.91
C GLY A 100 -34.32 -3.93 -6.66
N ASP A 101 -33.17 -3.25 -6.59
CA ASP A 101 -32.27 -3.27 -5.43
C ASP A 101 -32.34 -1.96 -4.61
N GLN A 102 -33.39 -1.85 -3.79
CA GLN A 102 -33.57 -0.71 -2.87
C GLN A 102 -32.43 -0.57 -1.86
N ALA A 103 -31.70 -1.64 -1.52
CA ALA A 103 -30.62 -1.60 -0.53
C ALA A 103 -29.36 -0.95 -1.12
N SER A 104 -29.00 -1.29 -2.35
CA SER A 104 -27.89 -0.66 -3.07
C SER A 104 -28.24 0.76 -3.51
N LYS A 105 -29.47 0.99 -3.97
CA LYS A 105 -30.00 2.33 -4.28
C LYS A 105 -29.94 3.27 -3.07
N ALA A 106 -30.36 2.82 -1.88
CA ALA A 106 -30.31 3.64 -0.67
C ALA A 106 -28.88 4.03 -0.28
N LYS A 107 -27.92 3.09 -0.37
CA LYS A 107 -26.49 3.38 -0.14
C LYS A 107 -25.93 4.39 -1.14
N LEU A 108 -26.29 4.25 -2.42
CA LEU A 108 -25.84 5.15 -3.47
C LEU A 108 -26.37 6.58 -3.25
N LEU A 109 -27.67 6.71 -3.02
CA LEU A 109 -28.33 8.00 -2.79
C LEU A 109 -27.93 8.66 -1.47
N GLN A 110 -27.38 7.90 -0.52
CA GLN A 110 -26.77 8.47 0.69
C GLN A 110 -25.46 9.22 0.39
N VAL A 111 -24.71 8.80 -0.64
CA VAL A 111 -23.48 9.47 -1.11
C VAL A 111 -23.80 10.56 -2.15
N TRP A 112 -24.74 10.28 -3.07
CA TRP A 112 -25.17 11.19 -4.14
C TRP A 112 -26.70 11.33 -4.16
N PRO A 113 -27.29 12.24 -3.35
CA PRO A 113 -28.74 12.39 -3.24
C PRO A 113 -29.46 12.73 -4.55
N ASP A 114 -28.81 13.48 -5.43
CA ASP A 114 -29.37 13.98 -6.68
C ASP A 114 -29.11 13.07 -7.89
N PHE A 115 -28.53 11.88 -7.68
CA PHE A 115 -28.09 10.98 -8.75
C PHE A 115 -29.22 10.64 -9.73
N ASP A 116 -28.99 10.87 -11.03
CA ASP A 116 -29.95 10.47 -12.05
C ASP A 116 -29.94 8.94 -12.24
N LEU A 117 -30.93 8.28 -11.64
CA LEU A 117 -31.15 6.84 -11.74
C LEU A 117 -31.45 6.36 -13.18
N ASN A 118 -31.72 7.27 -14.13
CA ASN A 118 -31.86 6.95 -15.55
C ASN A 118 -30.52 7.03 -16.32
N SER A 119 -29.46 7.52 -15.67
CA SER A 119 -28.13 7.63 -16.27
C SER A 119 -27.56 6.25 -16.58
N THR A 120 -27.14 6.06 -17.82
CA THR A 120 -26.38 4.89 -18.28
C THR A 120 -24.87 5.05 -18.09
N SER A 121 -24.42 6.17 -17.51
CA SER A 121 -23.03 6.43 -17.19
C SER A 121 -22.48 5.42 -16.17
N GLY A 122 -21.22 5.02 -16.36
CA GLY A 122 -20.56 3.99 -15.54
C GLY A 122 -19.79 2.99 -16.39
N PHE A 123 -18.63 2.56 -15.89
CA PHE A 123 -17.70 1.68 -16.61
C PHE A 123 -17.94 0.17 -16.36
N TRP A 124 -18.87 -0.16 -15.46
CA TRP A 124 -19.32 -1.53 -15.13
C TRP A 124 -20.40 -2.07 -16.08
N ALA A 125 -20.82 -3.33 -15.90
CA ALA A 125 -22.03 -3.91 -16.51
C ALA A 125 -23.27 -3.68 -15.63
N ASP A 126 -24.49 -3.69 -16.19
CA ASP A 126 -25.71 -3.56 -15.36
C ASP A 126 -25.84 -4.76 -14.39
N GLY A 127 -26.13 -4.48 -13.12
CA GLY A 127 -26.21 -5.51 -12.06
C GLY A 127 -24.86 -5.99 -11.52
N THR A 128 -23.80 -5.19 -11.65
CA THR A 128 -22.47 -5.55 -11.14
C THR A 128 -22.39 -5.40 -9.62
N THR A 129 -22.26 -6.49 -8.88
CA THR A 129 -22.05 -6.48 -7.43
C THR A 129 -20.57 -6.28 -7.09
N LEU A 130 -20.26 -5.23 -6.33
CA LEU A 130 -18.97 -5.02 -5.71
C LEU A 130 -18.94 -5.64 -4.31
N ASN A 131 -17.82 -6.27 -3.96
CA ASN A 131 -17.52 -6.74 -2.60
C ASN A 131 -16.55 -5.78 -1.88
N GLY A 132 -16.16 -6.08 -0.63
CA GLY A 132 -15.43 -5.16 0.22
C GLY A 132 -14.17 -4.56 -0.42
N ALA A 133 -13.33 -5.40 -1.02
CA ALA A 133 -12.08 -4.96 -1.66
C ALA A 133 -12.35 -4.04 -2.87
N GLU A 134 -13.34 -4.37 -3.70
CA GLU A 134 -13.73 -3.57 -4.87
C GLU A 134 -14.39 -2.24 -4.46
N CYS A 135 -15.20 -2.26 -3.39
CA CYS A 135 -15.84 -1.05 -2.85
C CYS A 135 -14.81 -0.05 -2.32
N LEU A 136 -13.76 -0.53 -1.64
CA LEU A 136 -12.69 0.33 -1.14
C LEU A 136 -12.07 1.17 -2.27
N ILE A 137 -11.74 0.54 -3.39
CA ILE A 137 -11.10 1.22 -4.52
C ILE A 137 -12.09 2.10 -5.27
N PHE A 138 -13.32 1.61 -5.47
CA PHE A 138 -14.37 2.38 -6.12
C PHE A 138 -14.66 3.70 -5.38
N PHE A 139 -14.86 3.67 -4.06
CA PHE A 139 -15.24 4.87 -3.32
C PHE A 139 -14.07 5.80 -2.96
N LEU A 140 -12.85 5.28 -2.73
CA LEU A 140 -11.68 6.13 -2.46
C LEU A 140 -11.02 6.64 -3.74
N GLY A 141 -10.90 5.80 -4.76
CA GLY A 141 -10.22 6.13 -6.02
C GLY A 141 -11.15 6.75 -7.06
N GLY A 142 -12.42 6.33 -7.09
CA GLY A 142 -13.42 6.83 -8.02
C GLY A 142 -13.38 6.19 -9.41
N VAL A 143 -13.70 6.98 -10.44
CA VAL A 143 -13.74 6.51 -11.84
C VAL A 143 -12.40 6.71 -12.54
N GLU A 144 -12.12 5.89 -13.55
CA GLU A 144 -10.96 6.09 -14.43
C GLU A 144 -11.11 7.34 -15.30
N LYS A 145 -10.03 8.09 -15.52
CA LYS A 145 -10.03 9.22 -16.46
C LYS A 145 -10.27 8.78 -17.91
N THR A 146 -9.60 7.68 -18.28
CA THR A 146 -9.73 6.99 -19.57
C THR A 146 -9.90 5.51 -19.28
N ALA A 147 -10.84 4.84 -19.94
CA ALA A 147 -11.11 3.41 -19.70
C ALA A 147 -9.85 2.55 -19.89
N GLY A 148 -9.55 1.68 -18.92
CA GLY A 148 -8.37 0.80 -18.89
C GLY A 148 -7.05 1.48 -18.56
N SER A 149 -7.03 2.77 -18.20
CA SER A 149 -5.80 3.50 -17.85
C SER A 149 -5.30 3.26 -16.42
N LYS A 150 -6.16 2.70 -15.55
CA LYS A 150 -5.98 2.65 -14.08
C LYS A 150 -5.79 4.01 -13.40
N ASN A 151 -5.94 5.11 -14.12
CA ASN A 151 -5.81 6.47 -13.58
C ASN A 151 -7.13 6.88 -12.93
N LEU A 152 -7.28 6.57 -11.65
CA LEU A 152 -8.48 6.86 -10.85
C LEU A 152 -8.46 8.33 -10.40
N VAL A 153 -9.52 9.08 -10.74
CA VAL A 153 -9.56 10.56 -10.61
C VAL A 153 -10.65 11.07 -9.66
N GLY A 154 -11.17 10.23 -8.78
CA GLY A 154 -12.29 10.53 -7.89
C GLY A 154 -13.64 10.50 -8.61
N PHE A 155 -14.60 11.30 -8.15
CA PHE A 155 -15.92 11.46 -8.77
C PHE A 155 -16.15 12.88 -9.26
N SER A 156 -17.12 13.08 -10.16
CA SER A 156 -17.56 14.43 -10.55
C SER A 156 -18.08 15.21 -9.34
N SER A 157 -17.87 16.53 -9.32
CA SER A 157 -18.51 17.41 -8.33
C SER A 157 -20.02 17.58 -8.57
N ASP A 158 -20.49 17.24 -9.78
CA ASP A 158 -21.92 17.15 -10.12
C ASP A 158 -22.50 15.86 -9.51
N THR A 159 -23.38 16.00 -8.52
CA THR A 159 -24.03 14.89 -7.81
C THR A 159 -25.07 14.18 -8.66
N SER A 160 -25.57 14.78 -9.74
CA SER A 160 -26.52 14.14 -10.66
C SER A 160 -25.82 13.15 -11.61
N ASN A 161 -24.55 13.41 -11.95
CA ASN A 161 -23.72 12.57 -12.81
C ASN A 161 -22.30 12.38 -12.22
N PRO A 162 -22.18 11.69 -11.06
CA PRO A 162 -20.92 11.53 -10.33
C PRO A 162 -19.87 10.72 -11.11
N PHE A 163 -20.29 9.98 -12.14
CA PHE A 163 -19.46 9.05 -12.90
C PHE A 163 -18.89 9.64 -14.20
N ASP A 164 -19.20 10.89 -14.55
CA ASP A 164 -18.56 11.53 -15.71
C ASP A 164 -17.05 11.72 -15.47
N SER A 165 -16.23 10.98 -16.21
CA SER A 165 -14.77 11.10 -16.18
C SER A 165 -14.25 12.37 -16.85
N ASN A 166 -15.05 13.06 -17.68
CA ASN A 166 -14.56 14.12 -18.56
C ASN A 166 -14.40 15.47 -17.84
N GLY A 167 -15.35 15.84 -16.98
CA GLY A 167 -15.36 17.10 -16.24
C GLY A 167 -14.09 17.40 -15.42
N SER A 168 -13.80 18.70 -15.25
CA SER A 168 -12.63 19.21 -14.52
C SER A 168 -12.85 19.37 -13.02
N ASN A 169 -14.08 19.63 -12.57
CA ASN A 169 -14.41 19.79 -11.15
C ASN A 169 -14.73 18.42 -10.55
N ARG A 170 -13.86 17.92 -9.68
CA ARG A 170 -13.93 16.56 -9.13
C ARG A 170 -13.76 16.56 -7.61
N LYS A 171 -14.33 15.54 -6.95
CA LYS A 171 -14.16 15.24 -5.52
C LYS A 171 -13.33 13.96 -5.39
N GLY A 172 -12.24 14.04 -4.63
CA GLY A 172 -11.23 12.97 -4.58
C GLY A 172 -10.30 12.95 -5.80
N PRO A 173 -9.49 11.88 -5.98
CA PRO A 173 -9.48 10.67 -5.16
C PRO A 173 -9.11 10.97 -3.70
N TYR A 174 -9.69 10.23 -2.77
CA TYR A 174 -9.36 10.31 -1.33
C TYR A 174 -8.07 9.54 -1.01
N PHE A 175 -7.69 8.59 -1.88
CA PHE A 175 -6.43 7.85 -1.77
C PHE A 175 -5.83 7.66 -3.17
N GLU A 176 -4.54 7.98 -3.33
CA GLU A 176 -3.81 7.75 -4.59
C GLU A 176 -3.30 6.30 -4.65
N PHE A 177 -3.99 5.46 -5.40
CA PHE A 177 -3.62 4.05 -5.57
C PHE A 177 -2.44 3.86 -6.53
N ASP A 178 -1.47 3.04 -6.12
CA ASP A 178 -0.39 2.57 -6.98
C ASP A 178 -0.94 1.70 -8.12
N THR A 179 -0.89 2.22 -9.35
CA THR A 179 -1.42 1.56 -10.56
C THR A 179 -0.75 0.22 -10.88
N GLY A 180 0.45 -0.02 -10.36
CA GLY A 180 1.15 -1.31 -10.44
C GLY A 180 0.52 -2.39 -9.58
N ARG A 181 -0.21 -2.02 -8.51
CA ARG A 181 -0.85 -2.93 -7.55
C ARG A 181 -2.37 -2.99 -7.67
N LEU A 182 -2.97 -2.19 -8.55
CA LEU A 182 -4.37 -2.31 -8.95
C LEU A 182 -4.57 -3.52 -9.87
N ILE A 183 -5.36 -4.49 -9.43
CA ILE A 183 -5.70 -5.72 -10.17
C ILE A 183 -7.16 -5.61 -10.63
N GLN A 184 -7.43 -5.75 -11.93
CA GLN A 184 -8.80 -5.71 -12.44
C GLN A 184 -9.46 -7.08 -12.22
N THR A 185 -10.66 -7.08 -11.65
CA THR A 185 -11.46 -8.30 -11.48
C THR A 185 -12.33 -8.55 -12.72
N GLN A 186 -13.02 -9.69 -12.74
CA GLN A 186 -13.95 -10.04 -13.83
C GLN A 186 -15.14 -9.06 -13.95
N THR A 187 -15.41 -8.26 -12.91
CA THR A 187 -16.48 -7.23 -12.91
C THR A 187 -16.07 -5.95 -13.64
N GLY A 188 -14.78 -5.81 -13.99
CA GLY A 188 -14.19 -4.59 -14.52
C GLY A 188 -13.75 -3.59 -13.44
N ILE A 189 -14.10 -3.83 -12.17
CA ILE A 189 -13.67 -3.03 -11.02
C ILE A 189 -12.26 -3.49 -10.58
N TYR A 190 -11.55 -2.63 -9.83
CA TYR A 190 -10.22 -2.93 -9.32
C TYR A 190 -10.25 -3.37 -7.85
N THR A 191 -9.37 -4.32 -7.51
CA THR A 191 -8.88 -4.54 -6.15
C THR A 191 -7.44 -4.04 -6.03
N TYR A 192 -6.91 -3.95 -4.82
CA TYR A 192 -5.58 -3.40 -4.54
C TYR A 192 -4.78 -4.33 -3.64
N ASN A 193 -3.61 -4.75 -4.11
CA ASN A 193 -2.69 -5.59 -3.35
C ASN A 193 -1.83 -4.75 -2.42
N ASP A 194 -1.47 -5.33 -1.27
CA ASP A 194 -0.57 -4.66 -0.33
C ASP A 194 0.84 -4.44 -0.91
N SER A 195 1.65 -3.71 -0.18
CA SER A 195 3.00 -3.33 -0.61
C SER A 195 4.07 -4.42 -0.38
N MET A 196 3.69 -5.66 -0.06
CA MET A 196 4.62 -6.79 0.05
C MET A 196 5.08 -7.28 -1.34
N PRO A 197 6.37 -7.60 -1.53
CA PRO A 197 6.86 -8.12 -2.81
C PRO A 197 6.23 -9.47 -3.16
N GLY A 198 5.55 -9.56 -4.31
CA GLY A 198 4.93 -10.80 -4.79
C GLY A 198 3.49 -11.03 -4.31
N GLN A 199 2.90 -10.08 -3.57
CA GLN A 199 1.53 -10.18 -3.07
C GLN A 199 0.52 -10.44 -4.21
N THR A 200 -0.31 -11.47 -4.05
CA THR A 200 -1.38 -11.84 -4.98
C THR A 200 -2.78 -11.55 -4.44
N ALA A 201 -2.93 -11.44 -3.11
CA ALA A 201 -4.19 -11.20 -2.44
C ALA A 201 -4.38 -9.71 -2.07
N PRO A 202 -5.58 -9.13 -2.24
CA PRO A 202 -5.82 -7.71 -1.99
C PRO A 202 -5.91 -7.33 -0.51
N PHE A 203 -6.13 -6.07 -0.19
CA PHE A 203 -6.69 -5.70 1.12
C PHE A 203 -8.15 -6.13 1.23
N VAL A 204 -8.53 -6.71 2.36
CA VAL A 204 -9.93 -6.94 2.74
C VAL A 204 -10.44 -5.71 3.49
N TYR A 205 -11.58 -5.20 3.04
CA TYR A 205 -12.30 -4.09 3.69
C TYR A 205 -13.66 -4.56 4.18
N ALA A 206 -14.01 -4.21 5.42
CA ALA A 206 -15.31 -4.48 5.99
C ALA A 206 -15.86 -3.23 6.71
N ASN A 207 -17.16 -2.97 6.59
CA ASN A 207 -17.84 -1.85 7.24
C ASN A 207 -18.89 -2.38 8.23
N SER A 208 -18.87 -1.87 9.47
CA SER A 208 -19.85 -2.20 10.51
C SER A 208 -21.26 -1.62 10.27
N SER A 209 -21.45 -0.84 9.21
CA SER A 209 -22.66 -0.07 8.94
C SER A 209 -23.07 0.77 10.16
N GLU A 210 -22.11 1.51 10.72
CA GLU A 210 -22.27 2.38 11.90
C GLU A 210 -22.75 1.64 13.15
N GLY A 211 -22.08 0.54 13.48
CA GLY A 211 -22.40 -0.25 14.68
C GLY A 211 -23.58 -1.22 14.54
N ARG A 212 -24.25 -1.26 13.38
CA ARG A 212 -25.27 -2.28 13.06
C ARG A 212 -24.69 -3.69 12.89
N GLY A 213 -23.37 -3.79 12.82
CA GLY A 213 -22.61 -5.03 12.74
C GLY A 213 -22.07 -5.31 11.35
N TYR A 214 -20.99 -6.07 11.29
CA TYR A 214 -20.38 -6.47 10.03
C TYR A 214 -21.17 -7.59 9.37
N LYS A 215 -21.29 -7.53 8.04
CA LYS A 215 -21.89 -8.59 7.24
C LYS A 215 -20.81 -9.59 6.81
N ILE A 216 -21.03 -10.87 7.10
CA ILE A 216 -20.09 -11.95 6.73
C ILE A 216 -20.02 -12.10 5.20
N SER A 217 -21.16 -11.93 4.51
CA SER A 217 -21.28 -11.96 3.03
C SER A 217 -20.32 -11.02 2.30
N ASP A 218 -20.00 -9.89 2.90
CA ASP A 218 -19.27 -8.81 2.24
C ASP A 218 -17.75 -9.11 2.17
N VAL A 219 -17.29 -10.07 2.99
CA VAL A 219 -15.90 -10.54 3.06
C VAL A 219 -15.74 -12.04 2.84
N SER A 220 -16.82 -12.81 2.64
CA SER A 220 -16.78 -14.29 2.63
C SER A 220 -15.95 -14.91 1.50
N ALA A 221 -15.56 -14.11 0.49
CA ALA A 221 -14.58 -14.50 -0.52
C ALA A 221 -13.14 -14.62 0.03
N TYR A 222 -12.88 -14.01 1.19
CA TYR A 222 -11.55 -13.89 1.80
C TYR A 222 -11.53 -14.40 3.26
N LEU A 223 -12.58 -14.15 4.03
CA LEU A 223 -12.70 -14.50 5.45
C LEU A 223 -13.98 -15.33 5.69
N SER A 224 -13.86 -16.65 5.68
CA SER A 224 -15.00 -17.58 5.73
C SER A 224 -15.82 -17.55 7.03
N ALA A 225 -15.21 -17.15 8.15
CA ALA A 225 -15.86 -16.92 9.44
C ALA A 225 -16.22 -15.44 9.70
N GLY A 226 -15.98 -14.57 8.71
CA GLY A 226 -16.29 -13.13 8.73
C GLY A 226 -15.23 -12.25 9.41
N PRO A 227 -15.50 -10.94 9.56
CA PRO A 227 -14.54 -10.00 10.15
C PRO A 227 -14.21 -10.34 11.61
N TYR A 228 -13.05 -9.89 12.07
CA TYR A 228 -12.53 -10.30 13.36
C TYR A 228 -13.37 -9.75 14.52
N ARG A 229 -13.56 -10.58 15.54
CA ARG A 229 -14.30 -10.25 16.77
C ARG A 229 -13.59 -10.79 18.01
N GLN A 230 -13.85 -10.17 19.16
CA GLN A 230 -13.37 -10.60 20.46
C GLN A 230 -14.06 -11.89 20.92
N ALA A 231 -13.49 -12.56 21.92
CA ALA A 231 -14.07 -13.76 22.55
C ALA A 231 -15.50 -13.56 23.10
N ASN A 232 -15.85 -12.32 23.49
CA ASN A 232 -17.19 -11.93 23.95
C ASN A 232 -18.23 -11.76 22.80
N GLY A 233 -17.84 -12.00 21.55
CA GLY A 233 -18.69 -11.86 20.36
C GLY A 233 -18.74 -10.44 19.76
N SER A 234 -18.21 -9.42 20.43
CA SER A 234 -18.16 -8.05 19.91
C SER A 234 -17.08 -7.92 18.83
N TYR A 235 -17.44 -7.35 17.68
CA TYR A 235 -16.48 -7.09 16.61
C TYR A 235 -15.39 -6.09 17.03
N TRP A 236 -14.16 -6.32 16.57
CA TRP A 236 -13.12 -5.30 16.62
C TRP A 236 -13.56 -4.09 15.78
N LYS A 237 -13.19 -2.87 16.19
CA LYS A 237 -13.63 -1.60 15.54
C LYS A 237 -15.16 -1.50 15.36
N LYS A 238 -15.95 -2.02 16.32
CA LYS A 238 -17.43 -2.20 16.30
C LYS A 238 -18.25 -1.17 15.51
N GLU A 239 -17.94 0.13 15.60
CA GLU A 239 -18.72 1.24 15.02
C GLU A 239 -18.04 1.90 13.80
N SER A 240 -16.99 1.27 13.27
CA SER A 240 -16.18 1.77 12.17
C SER A 240 -15.88 0.65 11.15
N ILE A 241 -14.63 0.52 10.72
CA ILE A 241 -14.21 -0.32 9.60
C ILE A 241 -13.05 -1.23 10.01
N GLN A 242 -12.92 -2.37 9.34
CA GLN A 242 -11.74 -3.24 9.43
C GLN A 242 -11.03 -3.27 8.09
N ILE A 243 -9.70 -3.11 8.13
CA ILE A 243 -8.79 -3.32 6.99
C ILE A 243 -7.83 -4.43 7.40
N ILE A 244 -7.70 -5.44 6.54
CA ILE A 244 -6.89 -6.64 6.80
C ILE A 244 -6.04 -6.91 5.55
N ALA A 245 -4.72 -7.00 5.73
CA ALA A 245 -3.79 -7.49 4.72
C ALA A 245 -3.49 -8.99 4.95
N PRO A 246 -3.17 -9.76 3.91
CA PRO A 246 -2.93 -11.20 4.01
C PRO A 246 -1.72 -11.55 4.87
N GLY A 247 -0.63 -10.77 4.81
CA GLY A 247 0.63 -11.11 5.46
C GLY A 247 1.72 -11.54 4.46
N PHE A 248 2.75 -12.23 4.95
CA PHE A 248 3.89 -12.73 4.19
C PHE A 248 3.60 -14.01 3.41
N ASP A 249 2.63 -14.82 3.84
CA ASP A 249 2.23 -16.06 3.16
C ASP A 249 1.17 -15.85 2.05
N PHE A 250 0.76 -14.59 1.85
CA PHE A 250 -0.23 -14.13 0.87
C PHE A 250 -1.64 -14.72 1.07
N THR A 251 -1.95 -15.24 2.26
CA THR A 251 -3.16 -16.02 2.56
C THR A 251 -3.82 -15.53 3.84
N TYR A 252 -4.96 -14.85 3.77
CA TYR A 252 -5.81 -14.73 4.96
C TYR A 252 -6.31 -16.12 5.37
N GLY A 253 -6.36 -16.41 6.66
CA GLY A 253 -7.21 -17.49 7.13
C GLY A 253 -8.67 -17.06 7.32
N THR A 254 -9.38 -17.74 8.21
CA THR A 254 -10.84 -17.77 8.25
C THR A 254 -11.50 -16.52 8.84
N GLY A 255 -10.83 -15.77 9.72
CA GLY A 255 -11.39 -14.65 10.45
C GLY A 255 -12.27 -15.05 11.65
N GLY A 256 -13.18 -14.17 12.07
CA GLY A 256 -14.06 -14.42 13.22
C GLY A 256 -13.38 -14.26 14.59
N THR A 257 -13.62 -15.19 15.53
CA THR A 257 -13.30 -14.99 16.95
C THR A 257 -11.79 -15.08 17.25
N PHE A 258 -11.17 -13.95 17.55
CA PHE A 258 -9.74 -13.77 17.78
C PHE A 258 -9.44 -13.13 19.14
N ASN A 259 -8.38 -13.61 19.81
CA ASN A 259 -7.87 -13.06 21.05
C ASN A 259 -6.34 -12.92 21.00
N PRO A 260 -5.78 -11.73 20.70
CA PRO A 260 -4.34 -11.57 20.54
C PRO A 260 -3.53 -11.88 21.81
N ASP A 261 -4.17 -11.79 22.99
CA ASP A 261 -3.52 -11.99 24.28
C ASP A 261 -3.44 -13.47 24.70
N ALA A 262 -4.04 -14.38 23.95
CA ALA A 262 -3.91 -15.80 24.21
C ALA A 262 -2.47 -16.31 23.97
N SER A 263 -2.10 -17.38 24.66
CA SER A 263 -0.74 -17.96 24.65
C SER A 263 -0.33 -18.58 23.30
N ASP A 264 -1.33 -18.90 22.48
CA ASP A 264 -1.27 -19.42 21.11
C ASP A 264 -1.53 -18.33 20.05
N GLY A 265 -1.45 -17.06 20.45
CA GLY A 265 -1.74 -15.94 19.59
C GLY A 265 -3.21 -15.65 19.30
N GLY A 266 -4.14 -16.44 19.84
CA GLY A 266 -5.56 -16.37 19.50
C GLY A 266 -5.93 -17.20 18.28
N LEU A 267 -5.01 -18.06 17.83
CA LEU A 267 -5.19 -18.96 16.70
C LEU A 267 -6.00 -20.21 17.09
N GLY A 268 -5.82 -20.78 18.29
CA GLY A 268 -6.57 -21.96 18.73
C GLY A 268 -6.44 -23.15 17.77
N THR A 269 -7.55 -23.56 17.16
CA THR A 269 -7.60 -24.59 16.10
C THR A 269 -7.74 -24.00 14.69
N ARG A 270 -7.50 -22.71 14.53
CA ARG A 270 -7.60 -22.00 13.24
C ARG A 270 -6.33 -22.22 12.41
N GLN A 271 -6.32 -21.72 11.18
CA GLN A 271 -5.17 -21.92 10.28
C GLN A 271 -3.99 -21.07 10.74
N ALA A 272 -2.79 -21.66 10.74
CA ALA A 272 -1.54 -20.94 11.06
C ALA A 272 -1.27 -19.76 10.11
N THR A 273 -1.90 -19.75 8.93
CA THR A 273 -1.89 -18.63 7.96
C THR A 273 -2.54 -17.35 8.50
N GLU A 274 -3.25 -17.39 9.63
CA GLU A 274 -3.75 -16.16 10.27
C GLU A 274 -2.70 -15.45 11.11
N GLY A 275 -1.60 -16.14 11.41
CA GLY A 275 -0.57 -15.72 12.35
C GLY A 275 0.36 -14.60 11.86
N ASP A 276 0.12 -14.03 10.69
CA ASP A 276 0.90 -12.89 10.18
C ASP A 276 0.06 -11.78 9.52
N ASN A 277 -1.28 -11.95 9.47
CA ASN A 277 -2.23 -10.92 9.03
C ASN A 277 -1.94 -9.57 9.71
N ILE A 278 -1.98 -8.50 8.92
CA ILE A 278 -1.76 -7.13 9.39
C ILE A 278 -3.10 -6.39 9.37
N THR A 279 -3.48 -5.75 10.47
CA THR A 279 -4.82 -5.16 10.61
C THR A 279 -4.77 -3.74 11.18
N ASN A 280 -5.89 -3.02 11.05
CA ASN A 280 -6.05 -1.66 11.58
C ASN A 280 -6.52 -1.60 13.05
N PHE A 281 -6.71 -2.74 13.71
CA PHE A 281 -7.27 -2.83 15.06
C PHE A 281 -6.32 -3.48 16.08
N HIS A 282 -5.10 -3.82 15.68
CA HIS A 282 -4.09 -4.40 16.55
C HIS A 282 -2.68 -3.94 16.14
N ASP A 283 -1.85 -3.53 17.11
CA ASP A 283 -0.57 -2.86 16.84
C ASP A 283 0.52 -3.81 16.32
N SER A 284 0.47 -5.08 16.71
CA SER A 284 1.32 -6.13 16.14
C SER A 284 0.61 -6.82 14.97
N GLN A 285 1.36 -7.58 14.17
CA GLN A 285 0.76 -8.67 13.39
C GLN A 285 -0.03 -9.55 14.37
N LEU A 286 -1.04 -10.28 13.90
CA LEU A 286 -1.58 -11.36 14.73
C LEU A 286 -0.38 -12.27 15.09
N LYS A 287 -0.36 -12.88 16.28
CA LYS A 287 0.84 -13.64 16.69
C LYS A 287 0.92 -14.94 15.88
N PRO A 288 2.11 -15.32 15.38
CA PRO A 288 2.32 -16.56 14.62
C PRO A 288 2.25 -17.83 15.49
#